data_AF-A0A2P2P1X0-F1
#
_entry.id   AF-A0A2P2P1X0-F1
#
_cell.length_a   1.000
_cell.length_b   1.000
_cell.length_c   1.000
_cell.angle_alpha   90.00
_cell.angle_beta   90.00
_cell.angle_gamma   90.00
#
_symmetry.space_group_name_H-M   'P 1'
#
loop_
_entity.id
_entity.type
_entity.pdbx_description
1 polymer ?
#
loop_
_entity_poly.entity_id
_entity_poly.type
_entity_poly.pdbx_seq_one_letter_code
_entity_poly.pdbx_strand_id
1 'polypeptide(L)'
;MGVQKLLLVYPAKVCKYCSEVHIGPSGHKARLCGVFKFESYRGTHFWQKADVDDLVPPKIVWRRRPQDPAILLDEGREFYGHAPAIVDLCAKAGGIVPKKYHCMMKHNGLSAPLNSVKTPVG
;
A
#
# COMPACT_ATOMS: atom_id res chain seq x y z
N MET A 1 5.20 9.24 9.76
CA MET A 1 6.20 10.29 10.01
C MET A 1 7.51 9.85 9.39
N GLY A 2 8.11 10.67 8.52
CA GLY A 2 9.20 10.26 7.63
C GLY A 2 8.99 10.98 6.30
N VAL A 3 8.46 10.27 5.30
CA VAL A 3 8.07 10.82 3.98
C VAL A 3 7.21 12.09 4.10
N GLN A 4 6.22 12.09 4.99
CA GLN A 4 5.38 13.28 5.21
C GLN A 4 6.18 14.52 5.65
N LYS A 5 7.24 14.35 6.46
CA LYS A 5 8.12 15.47 6.86
C LYS A 5 9.01 15.90 5.70
N LEU A 6 9.50 14.95 4.90
CA LEU A 6 10.28 15.26 3.71
C LEU A 6 9.47 16.07 2.69
N LEU A 7 8.19 15.75 2.50
CA LEU A 7 7.28 16.48 1.61
C LEU A 7 7.03 17.95 2.04
N LEU A 8 7.30 18.30 3.30
CA LEU A 8 7.25 19.70 3.76
C LEU A 8 8.47 20.51 3.32
N VAL A 9 9.61 19.85 3.13
CA VAL A 9 10.90 20.49 2.80
C VAL A 9 11.21 20.37 1.31
N TYR A 10 10.89 19.24 0.72
CA TYR A 10 11.08 18.92 -0.70
C TYR A 10 9.71 18.75 -1.36
N PRO A 11 9.18 19.81 -1.99
CA PRO A 11 7.95 19.69 -2.75
C PRO A 11 8.08 18.59 -3.79
N ALA A 12 7.05 17.78 -3.94
CA ALA A 12 7.00 16.76 -4.98
C ALA A 12 5.69 16.86 -5.76
N LYS A 13 5.76 16.48 -7.03
CA LYS A 13 4.63 16.39 -7.94
C LYS A 13 4.48 14.96 -8.42
N VAL A 14 3.24 14.53 -8.58
CA VAL A 14 2.92 13.25 -9.21
C VAL A 14 2.09 13.50 -10.46
N CYS A 15 2.34 12.76 -11.52
CA CYS A 15 1.46 12.74 -12.68
C CYS A 15 0.22 11.90 -12.36
N LYS A 16 -0.96 12.51 -12.44
CA LYS A 16 -2.25 11.84 -12.14
C LYS A 16 -2.48 10.54 -12.91
N TYR A 17 -1.87 10.38 -14.09
CA TYR A 17 -2.18 9.30 -15.01
C TYR A 17 -1.09 8.22 -15.07
N CYS A 18 0.17 8.62 -15.20
CA CYS A 18 1.28 7.65 -15.34
C CYS A 18 2.02 7.38 -14.02
N SER A 19 1.60 8.00 -12.91
CA SER A 19 2.22 7.87 -11.57
C SER A 19 3.70 8.27 -11.52
N GLU A 20 4.20 9.02 -12.51
CA GLU A 20 5.55 9.56 -12.47
C GLU A 20 5.69 10.60 -11.36
N VAL A 21 6.78 10.55 -10.61
CA VAL A 21 7.07 11.48 -9.51
C VAL A 21 8.23 12.40 -9.90
N HIS A 22 8.02 13.70 -9.68
CA HIS A 22 9.04 14.74 -9.86
C HIS A 22 9.29 15.45 -8.53
N ILE A 23 10.56 15.56 -8.11
CA ILE A 23 10.95 16.32 -6.92
C ILE A 23 11.26 17.77 -7.33
N GLY A 24 10.42 18.70 -6.89
CA GLY A 24 10.52 20.11 -7.21
C GLY A 24 9.19 20.86 -7.03
N PRO A 25 9.23 22.21 -6.99
CA PRO A 25 8.03 23.03 -6.82
C PRO A 25 7.04 22.91 -8.00
N SER A 26 7.53 22.55 -9.18
CA SER A 26 6.78 22.39 -10.42
C SER A 26 7.26 21.13 -11.14
N GLY A 27 6.35 20.41 -11.79
CA GLY A 27 6.73 19.25 -12.61
C GLY A 27 7.41 19.67 -13.92
N HIS A 28 8.12 18.73 -14.56
CA HIS A 28 8.81 19.02 -15.80
C HIS A 28 7.87 19.16 -17.01
N LYS A 29 8.41 19.72 -18.10
CA LYS A 29 7.68 19.93 -19.37
C LYS A 29 7.91 18.83 -20.42
N ALA A 30 8.75 17.83 -20.14
CA ALA A 30 8.95 16.71 -21.06
C ALA A 30 7.62 16.03 -21.39
N ARG A 31 7.46 15.61 -22.64
CA ARG A 31 6.22 15.06 -23.20
C ARG A 31 6.29 13.54 -23.33
N LEU A 32 6.53 12.89 -22.20
CA LEU A 32 6.83 11.45 -22.14
C LEU A 32 5.82 10.67 -21.29
N CYS A 33 4.65 11.26 -21.00
CA CYS A 33 3.61 10.58 -20.23
C CYS A 33 3.14 9.32 -20.98
N GLY A 34 3.43 8.15 -20.40
CA GLY A 34 3.19 6.84 -21.02
C GLY A 34 1.73 6.58 -21.39
N VAL A 35 0.79 7.24 -20.71
CA VAL A 35 -0.66 7.15 -21.00
C VAL A 35 -1.04 7.97 -22.23
N PHE A 36 -0.46 9.16 -22.42
CA PHE A 36 -0.91 10.12 -23.43
C PHE A 36 -0.02 10.20 -24.66
N LYS A 37 0.84 9.20 -24.90
CA LYS A 37 1.84 9.24 -25.96
C LYS A 37 1.23 9.48 -27.36
N PHE A 38 0.04 8.96 -27.61
CA PHE A 38 -0.66 9.03 -28.91
C PHE A 38 -1.97 9.83 -28.86
N GLU A 39 -2.34 10.38 -27.71
CA GLU A 39 -3.58 11.11 -27.52
C GLU A 39 -3.40 12.62 -27.77
N SER A 40 -4.51 13.36 -27.79
CA SER A 40 -4.56 14.82 -28.02
C SER A 40 -3.65 15.63 -27.07
N TYR A 41 -3.33 15.07 -25.90
CA TYR A 41 -2.46 15.68 -24.89
C TYR A 41 -0.95 15.54 -25.21
N ARG A 42 -0.58 14.88 -26.31
CA ARG A 42 0.78 14.81 -26.86
C ARG A 42 1.83 14.45 -25.82
N GLY A 43 1.58 13.43 -25.01
CA GLY A 43 2.49 12.95 -23.97
C GLY A 43 2.71 13.90 -22.78
N THR A 44 1.90 14.96 -22.62
CA THR A 44 2.06 15.91 -21.51
C THR A 44 1.62 15.29 -20.18
N HIS A 45 2.35 15.59 -19.10
CA HIS A 45 1.99 15.15 -17.75
C HIS A 45 0.97 16.11 -17.12
N PHE A 46 0.07 15.54 -16.33
CA PHE A 46 -0.85 16.29 -15.46
C PHE A 46 -0.34 16.25 -14.02
N TRP A 47 0.47 17.23 -13.68
CA TRP A 47 1.10 17.33 -12.37
C TRP A 47 0.11 17.75 -11.28
N GLN A 48 0.12 17.01 -10.18
CA GLN A 48 -0.58 17.32 -8.94
C GLN A 48 0.42 17.31 -7.77
N LYS A 49 0.03 17.89 -6.62
CA LYS A 49 0.85 17.78 -5.41
C LYS A 49 0.90 16.31 -4.98
N ALA A 50 2.10 15.76 -4.77
CA ALA A 50 2.25 14.39 -4.29
C ALA A 50 1.93 14.28 -2.79
N ASP A 51 1.32 13.16 -2.41
CA ASP A 51 1.13 12.71 -1.04
C ASP A 51 2.07 11.52 -0.74
N VAL A 52 2.11 11.08 0.51
CA VAL A 52 2.92 9.95 1.00
C VAL A 52 2.66 8.69 0.18
N ASP A 53 1.40 8.42 -0.16
CA ASP A 53 1.01 7.21 -0.88
C ASP A 53 1.48 7.22 -2.35
N ASP A 54 1.77 8.39 -2.93
CA ASP A 54 2.33 8.49 -4.29
C ASP A 54 3.82 8.10 -4.33
N LEU A 55 4.55 8.34 -3.23
CA LEU A 55 5.98 8.02 -3.11
C LEU A 55 6.22 6.63 -2.53
N VAL A 56 5.37 6.22 -1.60
CA VAL A 56 5.43 4.91 -0.95
C VAL A 56 4.05 4.27 -1.02
N PRO A 57 3.70 3.69 -2.18
CA PRO A 57 2.42 3.03 -2.35
C PRO A 57 2.20 1.96 -1.29
N PRO A 58 1.02 1.90 -0.65
CA PRO A 58 0.75 0.90 0.37
C PRO A 58 0.72 -0.49 -0.27
N LYS A 59 1.73 -1.32 0.03
CA LYS A 59 1.71 -2.73 -0.32
C LYS A 59 0.89 -3.50 0.70
N ILE A 60 -0.25 -4.05 0.30
CA ILE A 60 -1.11 -4.82 1.20
C ILE A 60 -0.57 -6.24 1.36
N VAL A 61 -0.53 -6.74 2.60
CA VAL A 61 -0.07 -8.09 2.94
C VAL A 61 -1.12 -8.82 3.75
N TRP A 62 -1.09 -10.16 3.71
CA TRP A 62 -1.83 -10.97 4.67
C TRP A 62 -1.19 -10.87 6.04
N ARG A 63 -2.02 -10.66 7.05
CA ARG A 63 -1.64 -10.60 8.45
C ARG A 63 -2.12 -11.84 9.17
N ARG A 64 -1.20 -12.52 9.84
CA ARG A 64 -1.49 -13.59 10.78
C ARG A 64 -2.04 -13.00 12.08
N ARG A 65 -3.24 -13.40 12.47
CA ARG A 65 -3.83 -13.11 13.79
C ARG A 65 -3.49 -14.26 14.76
N PRO A 66 -3.67 -14.07 16.08
CA PRO A 66 -3.41 -15.12 17.06
C PRO A 66 -4.13 -16.44 16.78
N GLN A 67 -5.34 -16.37 16.21
CA GLN A 67 -6.18 -17.52 15.85
C GLN A 67 -5.89 -18.13 14.47
N ASP A 68 -5.02 -17.52 13.66
CA ASP A 68 -4.65 -18.01 12.33
C ASP A 68 -3.46 -18.99 12.44
N PRO A 69 -3.32 -19.95 11.49
CA PRO A 69 -2.22 -20.90 11.48
C PRO A 69 -0.85 -20.22 11.41
N ALA A 70 0.19 -20.90 11.89
CA ALA A 70 1.56 -20.36 11.93
C ALA A 70 2.08 -19.97 10.52
N ILE A 71 1.70 -20.74 9.52
CA ILE A 71 1.98 -20.49 8.10
C ILE A 71 0.63 -20.19 7.42
N LEU A 72 0.54 -19.04 6.76
CA LEU A 72 -0.62 -18.66 5.98
C LEU A 72 -0.52 -19.29 4.60
N LEU A 73 -1.54 -20.07 4.24
CA LEU A 73 -1.66 -20.67 2.91
C LEU A 73 -2.76 -19.96 2.11
N ASP A 74 -2.64 -19.97 0.78
CA ASP A 74 -3.53 -19.25 -0.13
C ASP A 74 -5.00 -19.71 0.00
N GLU A 75 -5.24 -20.97 0.36
CA GLU A 75 -6.58 -21.53 0.57
C GLU A 75 -7.36 -20.79 1.67
N GLY A 76 -6.67 -20.19 2.63
CA GLY A 76 -7.27 -19.42 3.72
C GLY A 76 -7.29 -17.91 3.50
N ARG A 77 -6.86 -17.40 2.32
CA ARG A 77 -6.64 -15.96 2.08
C ARG A 77 -7.86 -15.07 2.36
N GLU A 78 -9.06 -15.62 2.21
CA GLU A 78 -10.33 -14.92 2.43
C GLU A 78 -10.65 -14.74 3.91
N PHE A 79 -10.04 -15.51 4.81
CA PHE A 79 -10.28 -15.46 6.25
C PHE A 79 -9.28 -14.57 6.98
N TYR A 80 -8.04 -14.48 6.48
CA TYR A 80 -7.00 -13.67 7.12
C TYR A 80 -7.34 -12.18 7.09
N GLY A 81 -6.74 -11.47 8.05
CA GLY A 81 -6.71 -10.01 8.03
C GLY A 81 -5.70 -9.49 7.00
N HIS A 82 -5.88 -8.25 6.60
CA HIS A 82 -4.95 -7.53 5.73
C HIS A 82 -4.40 -6.30 6.45
N ALA A 83 -3.23 -5.84 6.03
CA ALA A 83 -2.69 -4.55 6.45
C ALA A 83 -1.68 -4.05 5.41
N PRO A 84 -1.43 -2.73 5.32
CA PRO A 84 -0.23 -2.23 4.66
C PRO A 84 1.03 -2.85 5.28
N ALA A 85 2.01 -3.22 4.46
CA ALA A 85 3.22 -3.92 4.89
C ALA A 85 3.95 -3.20 6.02
N ILE A 86 4.05 -1.86 5.93
CA ILE A 86 4.68 -1.03 6.97
C ILE A 86 3.88 -1.07 8.27
N VAL A 87 2.54 -1.06 8.18
CA VAL A 87 1.67 -1.15 9.37
C VAL A 87 1.81 -2.51 10.03
N ASP A 88 1.81 -3.60 9.24
CA ASP A 88 1.99 -4.95 9.73
C ASP A 88 3.35 -5.15 10.42
N LEU A 89 4.41 -4.66 9.78
CA LEU A 89 5.78 -4.69 10.30
C LEU A 89 5.91 -3.94 11.62
N CYS A 90 5.43 -2.70 11.69
CA CYS A 90 5.45 -1.90 12.92
C CYS A 90 4.66 -2.56 14.04
N ALA A 91 3.50 -3.15 13.74
CA ALA A 91 2.70 -3.86 14.73
C ALA A 91 3.41 -5.10 15.30
N LYS A 92 4.13 -5.86 14.46
CA LYS A 92 4.96 -7.00 14.90
C LYS A 92 6.12 -6.56 15.80
N ALA A 93 6.61 -5.34 15.62
CA ALA A 93 7.60 -4.70 16.49
C ALA A 93 6.99 -4.07 17.77
N GLY A 94 5.70 -4.30 18.06
CA GLY A 94 5.01 -3.74 19.24
C GLY A 94 4.43 -2.34 19.05
N GLY A 95 4.45 -1.80 17.83
CA GLY A 95 3.84 -0.52 17.51
C GLY A 95 2.31 -0.54 17.63
N ILE A 96 1.73 0.54 18.17
CA ILE A 96 0.28 0.69 18.30
C ILE A 96 -0.33 0.94 16.92
N VAL A 97 -1.27 0.09 16.53
CA VAL A 97 -1.93 0.19 15.22
C VAL A 97 -3.09 1.19 15.28
N PRO A 98 -3.17 2.15 14.33
CA PRO A 98 -4.31 3.05 14.24
C PRO A 98 -5.63 2.31 14.02
N LYS A 99 -6.70 2.76 14.71
CA LYS A 99 -8.05 2.18 14.65
C LYS A 99 -8.61 2.01 13.23
N LYS A 100 -8.23 2.90 12.30
CA LYS A 100 -8.66 2.84 10.89
C LYS A 100 -8.28 1.52 10.18
N TYR A 101 -7.27 0.80 10.68
CA TYR A 101 -6.86 -0.49 10.12
C TYR A 101 -7.54 -1.69 10.78
N HIS A 102 -8.28 -1.53 11.89
CA HIS A 102 -8.81 -2.66 12.66
C HIS A 102 -9.80 -3.54 11.86
N CYS A 103 -10.67 -2.93 11.04
CA CYS A 103 -11.58 -3.68 10.16
C CYS A 103 -10.80 -4.48 9.11
N MET A 104 -9.84 -3.84 8.43
CA MET A 104 -9.00 -4.50 7.42
C MET A 104 -8.20 -5.66 8.03
N MET A 105 -7.70 -5.47 9.26
CA MET A 105 -6.95 -6.49 9.99
C MET A 105 -7.81 -7.59 10.61
N LYS A 106 -9.14 -7.50 10.49
CA LYS A 106 -10.11 -8.47 11.02
C LYS A 106 -9.83 -8.88 12.46
N HIS A 107 -9.62 -7.90 13.34
CA HIS A 107 -9.25 -8.18 14.74
C HIS A 107 -10.25 -9.13 15.43
N ASN A 108 -11.54 -8.96 15.14
CA ASN A 108 -12.64 -9.79 15.63
C ASN A 108 -13.23 -10.71 14.54
N GLY A 109 -12.51 -10.93 13.44
CA GLY A 109 -12.99 -11.76 12.34
C GLY A 109 -12.90 -13.25 12.66
N LEU A 110 -13.78 -14.04 12.08
CA LEU A 110 -13.79 -15.50 12.20
C LEU A 110 -12.52 -16.13 11.60
N SER A 111 -12.15 -17.31 12.10
CA SER A 111 -11.10 -18.16 11.51
C SER A 111 -11.65 -18.98 10.35
N ALA A 112 -10.75 -19.47 9.49
CA ALA A 112 -11.11 -20.46 8.49
C ALA A 112 -11.64 -21.74 9.17
N PRO A 113 -12.64 -22.43 8.57
CA PRO A 113 -13.07 -23.75 9.03
C PRO A 113 -11.88 -24.73 9.05
N LEU A 114 -11.87 -25.65 10.02
CA LEU A 114 -10.79 -26.65 10.19
C LEU A 114 -10.53 -27.49 8.93
N ASN A 115 -11.54 -27.65 8.07
CA ASN A 115 -11.45 -28.45 6.84
C ASN A 115 -10.88 -27.68 5.63
N SER A 116 -10.68 -26.37 5.76
CA SER A 116 -10.32 -25.48 4.64
C SER A 116 -8.81 -25.26 4.50
N VAL A 117 -8.04 -25.52 5.56
CA VAL A 117 -6.58 -25.31 5.55
C VAL A 117 -5.91 -26.65 5.84
N LYS A 118 -5.32 -27.26 4.82
CA LYS A 118 -4.46 -28.44 5.00
C LYS A 118 -3.30 -28.02 5.89
N THR A 119 -3.18 -28.61 7.08
CA THR A 119 -1.99 -28.42 7.92
C THR A 119 -0.77 -28.88 7.14
N PRO A 120 0.29 -28.08 7.04
CA PRO A 120 1.54 -28.56 6.47
C PRO A 120 2.03 -29.70 7.36
N VAL A 121 2.16 -30.89 6.76
CA VAL A 121 2.83 -32.03 7.40
C VAL A 121 4.29 -31.63 7.57
N GLY A 122 4.71 -31.49 8.83
CA GLY A 122 6.11 -31.33 9.20
C GLY A 122 6.87 -32.65 9.11
#